data_AF-A0A3P6S0E9-F1
#
_entry.id   AF-A0A3P6S0E9-F1
#
_cell.length_a   1.000
_cell.length_b   1.000
_cell.length_c   1.000
_cell.angle_alpha   90.00
_cell.angle_beta   90.00
_cell.angle_gamma   90.00
#
_symmetry.space_group_name_H-M   'P 1'
#
loop_
_entity.id
_entity.type
_entity.pdbx_description
1 polymer ?
#
loop_
_entity_poly.entity_id
_entity_poly.type
_entity_poly.pdbx_seq_one_letter_code
_entity_poly.pdbx_strand_id
1 'polypeptide(L)'
;MVCFDSQLTDDLNNLQNIADLCDEFLKYVWMRRRMYDLPSKERMRCIIPENLPQQGNNFDCGLFIVEFARRFLLAPPVNLL
;
A
#
# COMPACT_ATOMS: atom_id res chain seq x y z
N MET A 1 -0.26 -4.86 -1.89
CA MET A 1 0.02 -3.58 -1.22
C MET A 1 -1.27 -3.06 -0.62
N VAL A 2 -1.27 -2.72 0.67
CA VAL A 2 -2.37 -1.95 1.26
C VAL A 2 -1.99 -0.48 1.17
N CYS A 3 -2.84 0.34 0.56
CA CYS A 3 -2.62 1.76 0.35
C CYS A 3 -3.52 2.56 1.30
N PHE A 4 -2.90 3.37 2.14
CA PHE A 4 -3.59 4.30 3.04
C PHE A 4 -3.37 5.72 2.53
N ASP A 5 -4.41 6.32 1.98
CA ASP A 5 -4.37 7.66 1.41
C ASP A 5 -5.50 8.52 2.02
N SER A 6 -5.12 9.62 2.66
CA SER A 6 -6.05 10.57 3.25
C SER A 6 -6.56 11.61 2.25
N GLN A 7 -6.00 11.65 1.04
CA GLN A 7 -6.43 12.47 -0.09
C GLN A 7 -6.58 11.61 -1.33
N LEU A 8 -7.45 10.60 -1.25
CA LEU A 8 -7.74 9.76 -2.42
C LEU A 8 -8.11 10.66 -3.60
N THR A 9 -7.25 10.62 -4.62
CA THR A 9 -7.50 11.27 -5.90
C THR A 9 -8.36 10.34 -6.76
N ASP A 10 -9.12 10.91 -7.69
CA ASP A 10 -9.99 10.12 -8.58
C ASP A 10 -9.21 9.17 -9.52
N ASP A 11 -7.88 9.36 -9.68
CA ASP A 11 -7.05 8.53 -10.56
C ASP A 11 -6.45 7.30 -9.84
N LEU A 12 -7.29 6.29 -9.67
CA LEU A 12 -6.92 4.99 -9.10
C LEU A 12 -5.84 4.25 -9.91
N ASN A 13 -5.62 4.57 -11.19
CA ASN A 13 -4.60 3.92 -12.00
C ASN A 13 -3.20 4.24 -11.48
N ASN A 14 -2.99 5.45 -10.96
CA ASN A 14 -1.71 5.85 -10.41
C ASN A 14 -1.31 4.99 -9.20
N LEU A 15 -2.28 4.66 -8.34
CA LEU A 15 -2.04 3.83 -7.15
C LEU A 15 -1.68 2.38 -7.52
N GLN A 16 -2.31 1.81 -8.55
CA GLN A 16 -1.94 0.48 -9.03
C GLN A 16 -0.56 0.47 -9.70
N ASN A 17 -0.17 1.53 -10.42
CA ASN A 17 1.19 1.65 -10.97
C ASN A 17 2.26 1.68 -9.85
N ILE A 18 1.98 2.36 -8.73
CA ILE A 18 2.86 2.33 -7.55
C ILE A 18 2.96 0.90 -6.99
N ALA A 19 1.84 0.18 -6.90
CA ALA A 19 1.86 -1.22 -6.46
C ALA A 19 2.71 -2.10 -7.39
N ASP A 20 2.62 -1.92 -8.70
CA ASP A 20 3.43 -2.67 -9.67
C ASP A 20 4.92 -2.36 -9.52
N LEU A 21 5.27 -1.08 -9.33
CA LEU A 21 6.66 -0.69 -9.08
C LEU A 21 7.22 -1.33 -7.80
N CYS A 22 6.43 -1.34 -6.73
CA CYS A 22 6.80 -2.03 -5.50
C CYS A 22 6.93 -3.55 -5.70
N ASP A 23 6.08 -4.16 -6.51
CA ASP A 23 6.12 -5.59 -6.82
C ASP A 23 7.43 -5.97 -7.50
N GLU A 24 7.79 -5.23 -8.56
CA GLU A 24 9.05 -5.43 -9.28
C GLU A 24 10.28 -5.19 -8.39
N PHE A 25 10.24 -4.16 -7.55
CA PHE A 25 11.30 -3.91 -6.58
C PHE A 25 11.47 -5.07 -5.59
N LEU A 26 10.37 -5.61 -5.05
CA LEU A 26 10.41 -6.72 -4.11
C LEU A 26 10.91 -8.01 -4.77
N LYS A 27 10.49 -8.30 -6.01
CA LYS A 27 11.02 -9.44 -6.81
C LYS A 27 12.52 -9.29 -7.06
N TYR A 28 12.97 -8.09 -7.42
CA TYR A 28 14.40 -7.80 -7.57
C TYR A 28 15.18 -8.04 -6.27
N VAL A 29 14.70 -7.50 -5.15
CA VAL A 29 15.34 -7.68 -3.83
C VAL A 29 15.36 -9.15 -3.43
N TRP A 30 14.30 -9.90 -3.71
CA TRP A 30 14.23 -11.34 -3.47
C TRP A 30 15.31 -12.09 -4.25
N MET A 31 15.33 -11.92 -5.58
CA MET A 31 16.29 -12.57 -6.47
C MET A 31 17.71 -12.26 -6.01
N ARG A 32 18.02 -11.00 -5.70
CA ARG A 32 19.36 -10.58 -5.24
C ARG A 32 19.78 -11.22 -3.91
N ARG A 33 18.84 -11.49 -3.00
CA ARG A 33 19.13 -12.08 -1.67
C ARG A 33 19.14 -13.60 -1.66
N ARG A 34 18.33 -14.22 -2.51
CA ARG A 34 18.08 -15.68 -2.51
C ARG A 34 18.77 -16.41 -3.65
N MET A 35 19.16 -15.70 -4.72
CA MET A 35 19.77 -16.24 -5.94
C MET A 35 18.87 -17.24 -6.69
N TYR A 36 17.54 -17.09 -6.55
CA TYR A 36 16.54 -17.75 -7.36
C TYR A 36 15.25 -16.91 -7.41
N ASP A 37 14.40 -17.17 -8.40
CA ASP A 37 13.18 -16.40 -8.65
C ASP A 37 12.16 -16.53 -7.52
N LEU A 38 11.32 -15.50 -7.36
CA LEU A 38 10.19 -15.58 -6.44
C LEU A 38 9.20 -16.65 -6.94
N PRO A 39 8.79 -17.62 -6.09
CA PRO A 39 7.90 -18.71 -6.53
C PRO A 39 6.53 -18.21 -7.00
N SER A 40 6.02 -17.14 -6.38
CA SER A 40 4.78 -16.50 -6.81
C SER A 40 5.05 -15.50 -7.92
N LYS A 41 4.32 -15.64 -9.03
CA LYS A 41 4.27 -14.69 -10.15
C LYS A 41 2.98 -13.85 -10.13
N GLU A 42 2.17 -13.99 -9.08
CA GLU A 42 0.96 -13.21 -8.95
C GLU A 42 1.31 -11.72 -8.83
N ARG A 43 0.61 -10.89 -9.61
CA ARG A 43 0.75 -9.45 -9.57
C ARG A 43 0.29 -8.94 -8.20
N MET A 44 1.10 -8.11 -7.56
CA MET A 44 0.69 -7.46 -6.32
C MET A 44 -0.50 -6.52 -6.56
N ARG A 45 -1.64 -6.83 -5.94
CA ARG A 45 -2.82 -5.96 -5.95
C ARG A 45 -2.61 -4.71 -5.08
N CYS A 46 -3.10 -3.57 -5.55
CA CYS A 46 -3.31 -2.39 -4.71
C CYS A 46 -4.68 -2.49 -4.03
N ILE A 47 -4.69 -2.58 -2.70
CA ILE A 47 -5.90 -2.63 -1.88
C ILE A 47 -6.05 -1.30 -1.16
N ILE A 48 -7.16 -0.61 -1.38
CA ILE A 48 -7.51 0.62 -0.67
C ILE A 48 -8.65 0.27 0.29
N PRO A 49 -8.43 0.33 1.61
CA PRO A 49 -9.49 0.08 2.58
C PRO A 49 -10.67 1.02 2.40
N GLU A 50 -11.87 0.47 2.51
CA GLU A 50 -13.10 1.26 2.49
C GLU A 50 -13.20 2.17 3.72
N ASN A 51 -13.90 3.29 3.58
CA ASN A 51 -14.21 4.22 4.68
C ASN A 51 -12.97 4.79 5.39
N LEU A 52 -11.85 4.94 4.68
CA LEU A 52 -10.69 5.64 5.23
C LEU A 52 -11.01 7.11 5.50
N PRO A 53 -10.70 7.63 6.71
CA PRO A 53 -10.78 9.05 7.00
C PRO A 53 -10.05 9.89 5.95
N GLN A 54 -10.76 10.80 5.30
CA GLN A 54 -10.20 11.74 4.32
C GLN A 54 -9.92 13.08 5.00
N GLN A 55 -8.76 13.67 4.71
CA GLN A 55 -8.42 14.99 5.21
C GLN A 55 -9.11 16.08 4.38
N GLY A 56 -9.58 17.14 5.05
CA GLY A 56 -10.21 18.28 4.39
C GLY A 56 -9.24 19.39 3.94
N ASN A 57 -7.96 19.28 4.28
CA ASN A 57 -6.93 20.27 3.95
C ASN A 57 -5.74 19.63 3.22
N ASN A 58 -4.75 20.42 2.82
CA ASN A 58 -3.62 19.97 2.00
C ASN A 58 -2.29 19.84 2.76
N PHE A 59 -2.31 19.81 4.10
CA PHE A 59 -1.10 19.87 4.92
C PHE A 59 -1.01 18.77 5.99
N ASP A 60 -2.13 18.12 6.31
CA ASP A 60 -2.19 17.15 7.42
C ASP A 60 -1.89 15.71 7.02
N CYS A 61 -1.49 15.42 5.77
CA CYS A 61 -1.30 14.05 5.31
C CYS A 61 -0.25 13.29 6.14
N GLY A 62 0.75 13.98 6.67
CA GLY A 62 1.71 13.42 7.62
C GLY A 62 1.05 12.92 8.93
N LEU A 63 0.08 13.65 9.47
CA LEU A 63 -0.66 13.23 10.68
C LEU A 63 -1.51 11.99 10.41
N PHE A 64 -2.18 11.95 9.25
CA PHE A 64 -2.98 10.80 8.84
C PHE A 64 -2.13 9.55 8.64
N ILE A 65 -0.94 9.67 8.02
CA ILE A 65 0.01 8.55 7.86
C ILE A 65 0.35 7.94 9.22
N VAL A 66 0.67 8.76 10.22
CA VAL A 66 1.04 8.28 11.56
C VAL A 66 -0.16 7.61 12.25
N GLU A 67 -1.36 8.18 12.14
CA GLU A 67 -2.56 7.58 12.74
C GLU A 67 -2.95 6.27 12.06
N PHE A 68 -2.85 6.17 10.73
CA PHE A 68 -3.08 4.94 10.00
C PHE A 68 -2.09 3.84 10.41
N ALA A 69 -0.80 4.17 10.48
CA ALA A 69 0.22 3.24 10.94
C ALA A 69 -0.04 2.78 12.38
N ARG A 70 -0.37 3.71 13.29
CA ARG A 70 -0.70 3.41 14.68
C ARG A 70 -1.88 2.43 14.77
N ARG A 71 -2.98 2.70 14.07
CA ARG A 71 -4.16 1.82 14.08
C ARG A 71 -3.85 0.45 13.50
N PHE A 72 -3.15 0.39 12.37
CA PHE A 72 -2.76 -0.87 11.74
C PHE A 72 -1.90 -1.74 12.67
N LEU A 73 -0.97 -1.14 13.40
CA LEU A 73 -0.10 -1.88 14.33
C LEU A 73 -0.81 -2.31 15.62
N LEU A 74 -1.76 -1.51 16.12
CA LEU A 74 -2.51 -1.84 17.33
C LEU A 74 -3.63 -2.85 17.10
N ALA A 75 -4.28 -2.78 15.93
CA ALA A 75 -5.39 -3.62 15.56
C ALA A 75 -5.34 -3.91 14.05
N PRO A 76 -4.42 -4.80 13.60
CA PRO A 76 -4.30 -5.12 12.19
C PRO A 76 -5.61 -5.74 11.68
N PRO A 77 -6.06 -5.36 10.48
CA PRO A 77 -7.27 -5.91 9.90
C PRO A 77 -7.12 -7.42 9.63
N VAL A 78 -8.10 -8.20 10.09
CA VAL A 78 -8.09 -9.66 9.97
C VAL A 78 -8.44 -10.13 8.56
N ASN A 79 -9.18 -9.30 7.81
CA ASN A 79 -9.48 -9.46 6.39
C ASN A 79 -9.32 -8.11 5.69
N LEU A 80 -8.53 -8.11 4.62
CA LEU A 80 -8.29 -6.96 3.73
C LEU A 80 -8.94 -7.19 2.35
N LEU A 81 -9.85 -8.16 2.26
CA LEU A 81 -10.50 -8.67 1.05
C LEU A 81 -12.01 -8.55 1.17
#